data_AF-A0A2Z5JS87-F1
#
_entry.id   AF-A0A2Z5JS87-F1
#
_cell.length_a   1.000
_cell.length_b   1.000
_cell.length_c   1.000
_cell.angle_alpha   90.00
_cell.angle_beta   90.00
_cell.angle_gamma   90.00
#
_symmetry.space_group_name_H-M   'P 1'
#
loop_
_entity.id
_entity.type
_entity.pdbx_description
1 polymer ?
#
loop_
_entity_poly.entity_id
_entity_poly.type
_entity_poly.pdbx_seq_one_letter_code
_entity_poly.pdbx_strand_id
1 'polypeptide(L)'
;MGVVRTLEDLARIGRQRTVSDRSVHLRQDEVTTDLLLDTVSADRVSLDRVSIDGALTVRSCHIDELVVDHVEADALLVVNSRIGRLTIRNASMGCEVTVIDTSLDFLALHSCATTRLERLRADELVQINALRGPVQISNTRVSSLVVRSQATGGRLGRPRLVVRGLRAREDITFDDLWLSALDLDEVETPELTLQRVRLDEPLRANGLRCSETVQVNGLVIPAGDSTISNSTVRGPVEVRNLGLCESARSGQSDPTAHLTFHNTNVASLSSGSQDSSVISLYGSSVTGTLGLPSGSSRYSLDESSSVGDMELAGQVFRNGRQITLFLERSFTEVTAVALESVRSALVRRNRNREVDELYYLARQREATALPPLRRVIGRGILGGVLGWGVRARNPARVLAVGVFLTGVVLHLAGAVREPGRGLSDATVAGKSFVLALALWLNVGTGMPSELKTAGWSALAVSFTVAGMLFTTLIVGIVIRKLVR
;
A
#
# COMPACT_ATOMS: atom_id res chain seq x y z
N MET A 1 -3.89 8.98 54.81
CA MET A 1 -3.24 9.83 53.80
C MET A 1 -2.09 10.59 54.43
N GLY A 2 -0.86 10.11 54.23
CA GLY A 2 0.35 10.83 54.65
C GLY A 2 0.80 11.76 53.53
N VAL A 3 0.65 13.08 53.71
CA VAL A 3 1.13 14.08 52.73
C VAL A 3 2.58 14.41 53.06
N VAL A 4 3.47 14.08 52.15
CA VAL A 4 4.90 14.38 52.23
C VAL A 4 5.17 15.65 51.45
N ARG A 5 5.55 16.72 52.17
CA ARG A 5 5.89 18.02 51.58
C ARG A 5 7.37 18.34 51.62
N THR A 6 8.14 17.59 52.41
CA THR A 6 9.59 17.78 52.57
C THR A 6 10.33 16.46 52.38
N LEU A 7 11.61 16.55 52.00
CA LEU A 7 12.45 15.36 51.86
C LEU A 7 12.71 14.71 53.22
N GLU A 8 12.76 15.49 54.30
CA GLU A 8 12.90 14.99 55.65
C GLU A 8 11.69 14.16 56.09
N ASP A 9 10.47 14.55 55.69
CA ASP A 9 9.26 13.76 55.94
C ASP A 9 9.32 12.42 55.20
N LEU A 10 9.81 12.43 53.95
CA LEU A 10 9.98 11.21 53.16
C LEU A 10 11.07 10.30 53.74
N ALA A 11 12.19 10.88 54.17
CA ALA A 11 13.30 10.19 54.81
C ALA A 11 12.89 9.57 56.16
N ARG A 12 12.03 10.25 56.93
CA ARG A 12 11.45 9.69 58.17
C ARG A 12 10.63 8.44 57.90
N ILE A 13 9.83 8.42 56.83
CA ILE A 13 9.06 7.23 56.42
C ILE A 13 10.02 6.08 56.07
N GLY A 14 11.05 6.34 55.26
CA GLY A 14 12.09 5.36 54.90
C GLY A 14 13.13 5.08 55.99
N ARG A 15 12.90 5.54 57.23
CA ARG A 15 13.82 5.41 58.38
C ARG A 15 15.28 5.85 58.09
N GLN A 16 15.45 6.76 57.14
CA GLN A 16 16.74 7.32 56.79
C GLN A 16 17.13 8.39 57.82
N ARG A 17 18.32 8.23 58.41
CA ARG A 17 18.81 9.14 59.46
C ARG A 17 19.30 10.48 58.92
N THR A 18 19.70 10.53 57.65
CA THR A 18 20.27 11.72 57.01
C THR A 18 19.88 11.75 55.53
N VAL A 19 19.38 12.90 55.07
CA VAL A 19 19.18 13.20 53.64
C VAL A 19 20.50 13.73 53.09
N SER A 20 21.32 12.87 52.48
CA SER A 20 22.53 13.32 51.77
C SER A 20 22.14 13.82 50.37
N ASP A 21 22.72 14.94 49.92
CA ASP A 21 22.64 15.42 48.53
C ASP A 21 21.22 15.53 47.95
N ARG A 22 20.24 15.99 48.76
CA ARG A 22 18.82 16.11 48.38
C ARG A 22 18.23 14.83 47.76
N SER A 23 18.78 13.68 48.16
CA SER A 23 18.39 12.36 47.68
C SER A 23 17.71 11.56 48.79
N VAL A 24 16.66 10.82 48.44
CA VAL A 24 15.92 9.97 49.37
C VAL A 24 15.70 8.60 48.75
N HIS A 25 15.93 7.55 49.54
CA HIS A 25 15.78 6.16 49.13
C HIS A 25 14.90 5.39 50.13
N LEU A 26 13.70 5.00 49.72
CA LEU A 26 12.87 4.07 50.47
C LEU A 26 13.13 2.67 49.95
N ARG A 27 13.39 1.73 50.86
CA ARG A 27 13.81 0.38 50.49
C ARG A 27 13.25 -0.64 51.45
N GLN A 28 12.50 -1.61 50.93
CA GLN A 28 11.89 -2.68 51.73
C GLN A 28 11.01 -2.12 52.87
N ASP A 29 10.25 -1.07 52.55
CA ASP A 29 9.37 -0.39 53.49
C ASP A 29 7.91 -0.76 53.20
N GLU A 30 7.10 -0.83 54.27
CA GLU A 30 5.65 -0.95 54.22
C GLU A 30 5.03 0.38 54.65
N VAL A 31 4.23 0.98 53.77
CA VAL A 31 3.50 2.21 54.03
C VAL A 31 2.01 1.86 54.13
N THR A 32 1.45 2.00 55.33
CA THR A 32 0.08 1.54 55.65
C THR A 32 -1.03 2.47 55.16
N THR A 33 -0.71 3.50 54.38
CA THR A 33 -1.68 4.43 53.79
C THR A 33 -1.13 4.99 52.48
N ASP A 34 -1.97 5.69 51.71
CA ASP A 34 -1.54 6.51 50.56
C ASP A 34 -0.27 7.33 50.83
N LEU A 35 0.66 7.27 49.89
CA LEU A 35 1.89 8.05 49.88
C LEU A 35 1.77 9.17 48.84
N LEU A 36 1.60 10.41 49.30
CA LEU A 36 1.53 11.57 48.44
C LEU A 36 2.80 12.42 48.58
N LEU A 37 3.62 12.46 47.54
CA LEU A 37 4.68 13.46 47.37
C LEU A 37 4.06 14.71 46.73
N ASP A 38 3.99 15.80 47.49
CA ASP A 38 3.37 17.05 47.02
C ASP A 38 4.40 18.17 47.10
N THR A 39 4.70 18.82 45.97
CA THR A 39 5.63 19.96 45.88
C THR A 39 7.08 19.66 46.30
N VAL A 40 7.48 18.39 46.29
CA VAL A 40 8.82 17.95 46.68
C VAL A 40 9.84 18.35 45.60
N SER A 41 10.98 18.91 46.03
CA SER A 41 12.13 19.20 45.16
C SER A 41 13.34 18.40 45.59
N ALA A 42 13.86 17.55 44.69
CA ALA A 42 14.88 16.55 44.99
C ALA A 42 15.81 16.31 43.80
N ASP A 43 17.03 15.89 44.06
CA ASP A 43 17.94 15.47 42.99
C ASP A 43 17.61 14.01 42.63
N ARG A 44 17.32 13.17 43.63
CA ARG A 44 16.94 11.78 43.40
C ARG A 44 15.93 11.26 44.42
N VAL A 45 14.89 10.61 43.94
CA VAL A 45 13.96 9.84 44.78
C VAL A 45 13.92 8.42 44.25
N SER A 46 14.23 7.43 45.09
CA SER A 46 14.05 6.03 44.72
C SER A 46 13.13 5.29 45.70
N LEU A 47 12.21 4.50 45.15
CA LEU A 47 11.36 3.58 45.87
C LEU A 47 11.69 2.17 45.36
N ASP A 48 12.39 1.37 46.16
CA ASP A 48 12.81 0.01 45.81
C ASP A 48 12.13 -1.02 46.72
N ARG A 49 11.31 -1.92 46.15
CA ARG A 49 10.57 -2.95 46.91
C ARG A 49 9.73 -2.35 48.04
N VAL A 50 8.91 -1.37 47.70
CA VAL A 50 8.01 -0.70 48.66
C VAL A 50 6.60 -1.22 48.47
N SER A 51 5.93 -1.58 49.56
CA SER A 51 4.51 -1.95 49.58
C SER A 51 3.70 -0.81 50.19
N ILE A 52 2.71 -0.33 49.46
CA ILE A 52 1.87 0.83 49.83
C ILE A 52 0.43 0.33 49.84
N ASP A 53 -0.21 0.40 51.01
CA ASP A 53 -1.64 0.12 51.19
C ASP A 53 -2.43 1.36 50.73
N GLY A 54 -2.54 1.50 49.41
CA GLY A 54 -3.17 2.62 48.71
C GLY A 54 -2.39 3.08 47.47
N ALA A 55 -2.52 4.36 47.11
CA ALA A 55 -1.88 4.93 45.93
C ALA A 55 -0.56 5.66 46.25
N LEU A 56 0.41 5.53 45.34
CA LEU A 56 1.58 6.40 45.26
C LEU A 56 1.27 7.57 44.33
N THR A 57 1.22 8.79 44.87
CA THR A 57 0.98 10.00 44.07
C THR A 57 2.17 10.94 44.15
N VAL A 58 2.69 11.35 43.01
CA VAL A 58 3.73 12.38 42.84
C VAL A 58 3.09 13.56 42.14
N ARG A 59 2.93 14.66 42.85
CA ARG A 59 2.18 15.83 42.37
C ARG A 59 2.97 17.11 42.54
N SER A 60 3.01 17.92 41.48
CA SER A 60 3.64 19.25 41.52
C SER A 60 5.11 19.22 41.96
N CYS A 61 5.81 18.11 41.73
CA CYS A 61 7.19 17.91 42.19
C CYS A 61 8.22 18.34 41.13
N HIS A 62 9.44 18.64 41.58
CA HIS A 62 10.59 18.86 40.73
C HIS A 62 11.75 17.91 41.11
N ILE A 63 11.93 16.83 40.35
CA ILE A 63 12.83 15.73 40.71
C ILE A 63 13.76 15.40 39.54
N ASP A 64 15.09 15.45 39.70
CA ASP A 64 15.97 15.15 38.56
C ASP A 64 15.93 13.66 38.18
N GLU A 65 15.91 12.75 39.15
CA GLU A 65 15.74 11.31 38.92
C GLU A 65 14.70 10.69 39.86
N LEU A 66 13.58 10.20 39.31
CA LEU A 66 12.58 9.41 40.04
C LEU A 66 12.64 7.94 39.59
N VAL A 67 13.01 7.05 40.50
CA VAL A 67 13.07 5.61 40.27
C VAL A 67 12.04 4.91 41.15
N VAL A 68 11.15 4.16 40.52
CA VAL A 68 10.19 3.29 41.18
C VAL A 68 10.44 1.88 40.69
N ASP A 69 10.90 0.99 41.57
CA ASP A 69 11.23 -0.39 41.23
C ASP A 69 10.58 -1.36 42.21
N HIS A 70 9.89 -2.37 41.69
CA HIS A 70 9.18 -3.39 42.48
C HIS A 70 8.18 -2.79 43.49
N VAL A 71 7.31 -1.89 43.05
CA VAL A 71 6.28 -1.29 43.93
C VAL A 71 4.96 -2.06 43.86
N GLU A 72 4.43 -2.37 45.05
CA GLU A 72 3.08 -2.88 45.25
C GLU A 72 2.21 -1.72 45.77
N ALA A 73 1.28 -1.26 44.95
CA ALA A 73 0.33 -0.19 45.25
C ALA A 73 -0.94 -0.40 44.42
N ASP A 74 -2.03 0.27 44.77
CA ASP A 74 -3.26 0.28 43.97
C ASP A 74 -3.05 1.07 42.67
N ALA A 75 -2.30 2.17 42.74
CA ALA A 75 -1.97 3.02 41.61
C ALA A 75 -0.67 3.79 41.83
N LEU A 76 -0.01 4.14 40.71
CA LEU A 76 1.11 5.06 40.65
C LEU A 76 0.73 6.23 39.75
N LEU A 77 0.61 7.40 40.36
CA LEU A 77 0.15 8.63 39.71
C LEU A 77 1.27 9.65 39.71
N VAL A 78 1.75 10.07 38.55
CA VAL A 78 2.67 11.21 38.39
C VAL A 78 1.91 12.31 37.66
N VAL A 79 1.66 13.43 38.34
CA VAL A 79 0.78 14.48 37.85
C VAL A 79 1.42 15.85 37.99
N ASN A 80 1.31 16.68 36.95
CA ASN A 80 1.71 18.09 36.98
C ASN A 80 3.14 18.31 37.51
N SER A 81 4.07 17.42 37.18
CA SER A 81 5.42 17.43 37.73
C SER A 81 6.48 17.72 36.66
N ARG A 82 7.66 18.13 37.09
CA ARG A 82 8.85 18.25 36.24
C ARG A 82 9.90 17.25 36.72
N ILE A 83 10.04 16.15 36.00
CA ILE A 83 10.99 15.10 36.36
C ILE A 83 12.05 15.01 35.26
N GLY A 84 13.34 15.00 35.56
CA GLY A 84 14.35 14.78 34.51
C GLY A 84 14.20 13.37 33.93
N ARG A 85 14.52 12.36 34.75
CA ARG A 85 14.43 10.95 34.40
C ARG A 85 13.40 10.21 35.26
N LEU A 86 12.33 9.72 34.64
CA LEU A 86 11.34 8.85 35.28
C LEU A 86 11.56 7.39 34.86
N THR A 87 11.85 6.52 35.83
CA THR A 87 12.01 5.09 35.60
C THR A 87 11.03 4.32 36.49
N ILE A 88 10.11 3.59 35.87
CA ILE A 88 9.15 2.71 36.57
C ILE A 88 9.38 1.29 36.11
N ARG A 89 9.68 0.40 37.05
CA ARG A 89 10.04 -1.00 36.79
C ARG A 89 9.26 -1.92 37.72
N ASN A 90 8.76 -3.02 37.16
CA ASN A 90 8.17 -4.13 37.92
C ASN A 90 7.05 -3.68 38.89
N ALA A 91 6.20 -2.74 38.48
CA ALA A 91 4.98 -2.44 39.21
C ALA A 91 4.10 -3.70 39.28
N SER A 92 3.40 -3.89 40.40
CA SER A 92 2.50 -5.03 40.59
C SER A 92 1.42 -5.07 39.49
N MET A 93 0.86 -6.25 39.22
CA MET A 93 -0.17 -6.41 38.17
C MET A 93 -1.46 -5.62 38.45
N GLY A 94 -1.75 -5.33 39.72
CA GLY A 94 -2.89 -4.51 40.11
C GLY A 94 -2.63 -3.00 40.08
N CYS A 95 -1.36 -2.58 39.96
CA CYS A 95 -0.96 -1.19 39.99
C CYS A 95 -1.14 -0.53 38.61
N GLU A 96 -2.07 0.42 38.52
CA GLU A 96 -2.21 1.28 37.33
C GLU A 96 -1.15 2.39 37.34
N VAL A 97 -0.34 2.47 36.28
CA VAL A 97 0.69 3.49 36.11
C VAL A 97 0.14 4.61 35.24
N THR A 98 -0.01 5.79 35.82
CA THR A 98 -0.57 6.96 35.13
C THR A 98 0.36 8.15 35.25
N VAL A 99 0.79 8.69 34.12
CA VAL A 99 1.61 9.90 34.04
C VAL A 99 0.83 10.93 33.22
N ILE A 100 0.54 12.08 33.83
CA ILE A 100 -0.35 13.10 33.28
C ILE A 100 0.24 14.50 33.47
N ASP A 101 0.13 15.37 32.45
CA ASP A 101 0.49 16.79 32.52
C ASP A 101 1.94 17.01 33.03
N THR A 102 2.85 16.10 32.68
CA THR A 102 4.21 16.04 33.25
C THR A 102 5.24 16.29 32.15
N SER A 103 6.23 17.13 32.45
CA SER A 103 7.40 17.35 31.60
C SER A 103 8.55 16.44 32.04
N LEU A 104 9.13 15.71 31.09
CA LEU A 104 10.15 14.70 31.27
C LEU A 104 11.31 14.94 30.29
N ASP A 105 12.54 14.61 30.67
CA ASP A 105 13.61 14.44 29.68
C ASP A 105 13.54 13.00 29.14
N PHE A 106 13.44 12.03 30.06
CA PHE A 106 13.43 10.61 29.76
C PHE A 106 12.37 9.84 30.56
N LEU A 107 11.63 8.96 29.90
CA LEU A 107 10.68 8.04 30.51
C LEU A 107 11.02 6.59 30.13
N ALA A 108 11.32 5.75 31.12
CA ALA A 108 11.39 4.30 30.93
C ALA A 108 10.35 3.56 31.77
N LEU A 109 9.50 2.82 31.09
CA LEU A 109 8.54 1.89 31.67
C LEU A 109 8.97 0.48 31.33
N HIS A 110 9.05 -0.38 32.34
CA HIS A 110 9.42 -1.78 32.15
C HIS A 110 8.56 -2.68 33.01
N SER A 111 7.92 -3.69 32.41
CA SER A 111 7.10 -4.65 33.16
C SER A 111 5.94 -4.01 33.93
N CYS A 112 5.35 -2.95 33.38
CA CYS A 112 4.16 -2.28 33.94
C CYS A 112 2.88 -2.94 33.42
N ALA A 113 1.83 -2.94 34.25
CA ALA A 113 0.50 -3.45 33.90
C ALA A 113 -0.24 -2.43 33.02
N THR A 114 -1.39 -1.93 33.46
CA THR A 114 -2.11 -0.85 32.77
C THR A 114 -1.30 0.43 32.84
N THR A 115 -1.05 1.04 31.69
CA THR A 115 -0.27 2.29 31.59
C THR A 115 -1.06 3.36 30.84
N ARG A 116 -1.11 4.56 31.41
CA ARG A 116 -1.75 5.73 30.80
C ARG A 116 -0.81 6.93 30.79
N LEU A 117 -0.49 7.41 29.59
CA LEU A 117 0.41 8.54 29.34
C LEU A 117 -0.38 9.66 28.66
N GLU A 118 -0.64 10.75 29.37
CA GLU A 118 -1.47 11.84 28.84
C GLU A 118 -0.80 13.19 28.95
N ARG A 119 -0.91 13.99 27.87
CA ARG A 119 -0.46 15.38 27.86
C ARG A 119 1.00 15.52 28.34
N LEU A 120 1.82 14.54 27.99
CA LEU A 120 3.23 14.52 28.35
C LEU A 120 4.06 15.35 27.38
N ARG A 121 5.16 15.88 27.89
CA ARG A 121 6.24 16.42 27.09
C ARG A 121 7.53 15.71 27.48
N ALA A 122 8.03 14.82 26.62
CA ALA A 122 9.30 14.14 26.79
C ALA A 122 10.34 14.73 25.81
N ASP A 123 11.40 15.35 26.33
CA ASP A 123 12.37 16.06 25.49
C ASP A 123 13.37 15.11 24.80
N GLU A 124 13.62 13.90 25.31
CA GLU A 124 14.52 12.91 24.70
C GLU A 124 13.81 11.60 24.29
N LEU A 125 13.48 10.72 25.23
CA LEU A 125 13.00 9.37 24.88
C LEU A 125 11.89 8.89 25.80
N VAL A 126 10.85 8.32 25.19
CA VAL A 126 9.89 7.46 25.88
C VAL A 126 10.13 6.01 25.46
N GLN A 127 10.51 5.17 26.42
CA GLN A 127 10.76 3.76 26.21
C GLN A 127 9.78 2.91 27.02
N ILE A 128 9.03 2.05 26.34
CA ILE A 128 8.09 1.11 26.96
C ILE A 128 8.53 -0.30 26.62
N ASN A 129 8.95 -1.05 27.63
CA ASN A 129 9.47 -2.40 27.48
C ASN A 129 8.61 -3.41 28.26
N ALA A 130 8.54 -4.64 27.74
CA ALA A 130 7.92 -5.78 28.42
C ALA A 130 6.49 -5.47 28.89
N LEU A 131 5.63 -5.12 27.93
CA LEU A 131 4.22 -4.79 28.14
C LEU A 131 3.48 -5.93 28.85
N ARG A 132 2.91 -5.69 30.05
CA ARG A 132 2.08 -6.67 30.77
C ARG A 132 0.59 -6.35 30.74
N GLY A 133 0.22 -5.12 30.39
CA GLY A 133 -1.16 -4.66 30.29
C GLY A 133 -1.37 -3.65 29.17
N PRO A 134 -2.59 -3.11 29.02
CA PRO A 134 -2.90 -2.15 27.99
C PRO A 134 -2.16 -0.83 28.20
N VAL A 135 -1.80 -0.18 27.09
CA VAL A 135 -1.10 1.11 27.09
C VAL A 135 -1.90 2.11 26.28
N GLN A 136 -2.16 3.26 26.90
CA GLN A 136 -2.84 4.39 26.28
C GLN A 136 -1.92 5.60 26.30
N ILE A 137 -1.67 6.17 25.12
CA ILE A 137 -0.90 7.40 24.94
C ILE A 137 -1.81 8.43 24.32
N SER A 138 -2.02 9.57 24.99
CA SER A 138 -2.91 10.63 24.51
C SER A 138 -2.27 12.01 24.57
N ASN A 139 -2.46 12.81 23.52
CA ASN A 139 -2.08 14.23 23.44
C ASN A 139 -0.63 14.52 23.87
N THR A 140 0.30 13.62 23.52
CA THR A 140 1.66 13.60 24.05
C THR A 140 2.66 14.08 22.99
N ARG A 141 3.71 14.77 23.44
CA ARG A 141 4.84 15.20 22.61
C ARG A 141 6.11 14.53 23.10
N VAL A 142 6.84 13.89 22.21
CA VAL A 142 8.10 13.19 22.51
C VAL A 142 9.14 13.55 21.46
N SER A 143 10.43 13.41 21.76
CA SER A 143 11.42 13.37 20.67
C SER A 143 11.34 12.02 19.95
N SER A 144 11.54 10.92 20.70
CA SER A 144 11.35 9.56 20.18
C SER A 144 10.46 8.69 21.08
N LEU A 145 9.75 7.74 20.47
CA LEU A 145 8.99 6.70 21.16
C LEU A 145 9.45 5.32 20.72
N VAL A 146 9.87 4.48 21.66
CA VAL A 146 10.24 3.09 21.41
C VAL A 146 9.40 2.17 22.27
N VAL A 147 8.68 1.25 21.63
CA VAL A 147 7.88 0.22 22.29
C VAL A 147 8.40 -1.15 21.90
N ARG A 148 8.85 -1.94 22.88
CA ARG A 148 9.44 -3.28 22.69
C ARG A 148 8.85 -4.33 23.63
N SER A 149 8.71 -5.58 23.20
CA SER A 149 8.23 -6.64 24.09
C SER A 149 8.94 -7.99 23.93
N GLN A 150 9.54 -8.48 25.01
CA GLN A 150 9.82 -9.91 25.22
C GLN A 150 9.24 -10.40 26.54
N ALA A 151 7.97 -10.05 26.82
CA ALA A 151 7.20 -10.77 27.83
C ALA A 151 6.23 -11.70 27.10
N THR A 152 6.57 -12.99 27.04
CA THR A 152 5.71 -14.06 26.56
C THR A 152 4.39 -14.01 27.34
N GLY A 153 3.30 -13.72 26.64
CA GLY A 153 1.96 -13.64 27.24
C GLY A 153 1.58 -14.96 27.91
N GLY A 154 1.70 -15.00 29.23
CA GLY A 154 0.98 -15.94 30.10
C GLY A 154 -0.51 -15.58 30.18
N ARG A 155 -1.22 -16.20 31.15
CA ARG A 155 -2.69 -16.20 31.39
C ARG A 155 -3.47 -14.87 31.27
N LEU A 156 -2.82 -13.72 31.10
CA LEU A 156 -3.40 -12.36 31.15
C LEU A 156 -3.82 -11.80 29.78
N GLY A 157 -3.60 -12.53 28.69
CA GLY A 157 -3.94 -12.07 27.33
C GLY A 157 -2.88 -11.14 26.73
N ARG A 158 -3.10 -10.70 25.49
CA ARG A 158 -2.18 -9.81 24.76
C ARG A 158 -2.54 -8.34 24.98
N PRO A 159 -1.56 -7.47 25.26
CA PRO A 159 -1.82 -6.07 25.56
C PRO A 159 -2.37 -5.32 24.35
N ARG A 160 -3.21 -4.32 24.61
CA ARG A 160 -3.72 -3.37 23.60
C ARG A 160 -2.94 -2.07 23.67
N LEU A 161 -2.56 -1.53 22.52
CA LEU A 161 -1.87 -0.25 22.43
C LEU A 161 -2.72 0.76 21.65
N VAL A 162 -3.07 1.86 22.31
CA VAL A 162 -3.88 2.94 21.72
C VAL A 162 -3.08 4.24 21.82
N VAL A 163 -2.82 4.85 20.67
CA VAL A 163 -2.09 6.11 20.56
C VAL A 163 -2.98 7.14 19.90
N ARG A 164 -3.21 8.28 20.56
CA ARG A 164 -4.06 9.37 20.07
C ARG A 164 -3.35 10.72 20.21
N GLY A 165 -3.24 11.49 19.13
CA GLY A 165 -2.66 12.83 19.18
C GLY A 165 -1.20 12.84 19.66
N LEU A 166 -0.39 11.89 19.19
CA LEU A 166 1.03 11.80 19.50
C LEU A 166 1.86 12.57 18.47
N ARG A 167 2.78 13.42 18.93
CA ARG A 167 3.78 14.07 18.07
C ARG A 167 5.17 13.66 18.49
N ALA A 168 5.86 12.92 17.63
CA ALA A 168 7.26 12.58 17.78
C ALA A 168 8.12 13.49 16.89
N ARG A 169 9.22 14.02 17.43
CA ARG A 169 10.12 14.90 16.68
C ARG A 169 11.07 14.13 15.76
N GLU A 170 11.44 12.92 16.13
CA GLU A 170 12.44 12.10 15.44
C GLU A 170 11.81 10.81 14.91
N ASP A 171 11.46 9.88 15.79
CA ASP A 171 10.94 8.57 15.35
C ASP A 171 9.93 7.93 16.30
N ILE A 172 9.12 7.03 15.75
CA ILE A 172 8.28 6.09 16.48
C ILE A 172 8.60 4.68 16.03
N THR A 173 9.08 3.85 16.95
CA THR A 173 9.48 2.47 16.67
C THR A 173 8.70 1.48 17.53
N PHE A 174 8.05 0.54 16.87
CA PHE A 174 7.40 -0.63 17.46
C PHE A 174 8.18 -1.88 17.02
N ASP A 175 8.86 -2.55 17.95
CA ASP A 175 9.73 -3.70 17.62
C ASP A 175 9.47 -4.91 18.52
N ASP A 176 9.38 -6.09 17.89
CA ASP A 176 9.17 -7.38 18.55
C ASP A 176 7.93 -7.34 19.47
N LEU A 177 6.75 -7.17 18.88
CA LEU A 177 5.49 -6.99 19.63
C LEU A 177 4.46 -8.03 19.25
N TRP A 178 3.75 -8.56 20.25
CA TRP A 178 2.52 -9.31 20.05
C TRP A 178 1.38 -8.67 20.82
N LEU A 179 0.50 -7.98 20.09
CA LEU A 179 -0.58 -7.15 20.64
C LEU A 179 -1.94 -7.73 20.29
N SER A 180 -2.94 -7.45 21.13
CA SER A 180 -4.34 -7.69 20.75
C SER A 180 -4.76 -6.72 19.66
N ALA A 181 -4.52 -5.42 19.86
CA ALA A 181 -4.78 -4.38 18.86
C ALA A 181 -3.73 -3.26 18.93
N LEU A 182 -3.54 -2.60 17.78
CA LEU A 182 -2.73 -1.39 17.62
C LEU A 182 -3.58 -0.33 16.92
N ASP A 183 -3.95 0.71 17.66
CA ASP A 183 -4.70 1.85 17.15
C ASP A 183 -3.82 3.10 17.16
N LEU A 184 -3.65 3.71 15.99
CA LEU A 184 -2.91 4.96 15.81
C LEU A 184 -3.86 6.03 15.27
N ASP A 185 -4.09 7.09 16.03
CA ASP A 185 -4.98 8.19 15.63
C ASP A 185 -4.27 9.53 15.79
N GLU A 186 -4.28 10.33 14.73
CA GLU A 186 -3.62 11.66 14.69
C GLU A 186 -2.15 11.62 15.14
N VAL A 187 -1.39 10.68 14.58
CA VAL A 187 0.05 10.52 14.88
C VAL A 187 0.89 11.32 13.89
N GLU A 188 1.81 12.13 14.40
CA GLU A 188 2.76 12.92 13.61
C GLU A 188 4.19 12.54 13.97
N THR A 189 5.00 12.15 12.99
CA THR A 189 6.40 11.75 13.20
C THR A 189 7.19 11.84 11.88
N PRO A 190 8.50 12.12 11.88
CA PRO A 190 9.30 11.93 10.68
C PRO A 190 9.34 10.49 10.21
N GLU A 191 9.60 9.56 11.13
CA GLU A 191 9.80 8.13 10.83
C GLU A 191 8.90 7.23 11.67
N LEU A 192 8.16 6.33 11.02
CA LEU A 192 7.38 5.28 11.69
C LEU A 192 7.89 3.90 11.29
N THR A 193 8.31 3.11 12.27
CA THR A 193 8.80 1.74 12.05
C THR A 193 7.96 0.71 12.80
N LEU A 194 7.38 -0.24 12.06
CA LEU A 194 6.75 -1.45 12.58
C LEU A 194 7.64 -2.65 12.23
N GLN A 195 8.36 -3.18 13.21
CA GLN A 195 9.28 -4.30 13.03
C GLN A 195 8.80 -5.51 13.85
N ARG A 196 8.57 -6.65 13.18
CA ARG A 196 8.16 -7.91 13.85
C ARG A 196 6.95 -7.72 14.77
N VAL A 197 5.92 -7.04 14.28
CA VAL A 197 4.68 -6.77 15.03
C VAL A 197 3.63 -7.80 14.63
N ARG A 198 3.01 -8.45 15.61
CA ARG A 198 1.88 -9.37 15.42
C ARG A 198 0.63 -8.84 16.09
N LEU A 199 -0.47 -8.81 15.38
CA LEU A 199 -1.76 -8.31 15.84
C LEU A 199 -2.83 -9.41 15.77
N ASP A 200 -3.73 -9.40 16.75
CA ASP A 200 -4.90 -10.28 16.75
C ASP A 200 -6.13 -9.63 16.12
N GLU A 201 -6.22 -8.30 16.22
CA GLU A 201 -7.21 -7.45 15.55
C GLU A 201 -6.53 -6.67 14.40
N PRO A 202 -7.27 -6.28 13.34
CA PRO A 202 -6.70 -5.52 12.23
C PRO A 202 -6.07 -4.20 12.69
N LEU A 203 -4.95 -3.81 12.07
CA LEU A 203 -4.32 -2.51 12.30
C LEU A 203 -5.28 -1.38 11.92
N ARG A 204 -5.42 -0.38 12.79
CA ARG A 204 -6.18 0.84 12.48
C ARG A 204 -5.29 2.05 12.68
N ALA A 205 -4.92 2.68 11.56
CA ALA A 205 -4.27 3.97 11.56
C ALA A 205 -5.16 5.01 10.88
N ASN A 206 -5.38 6.15 11.53
CA ASN A 206 -6.14 7.27 11.00
C ASN A 206 -5.37 8.57 11.24
N GLY A 207 -5.29 9.42 10.22
CA GLY A 207 -4.62 10.72 10.34
C GLY A 207 -3.11 10.62 10.59
N LEU A 208 -2.42 9.60 10.06
CA LEU A 208 -0.97 9.47 10.15
C LEU A 208 -0.28 10.52 9.27
N ARG A 209 0.59 11.33 9.87
CA ARG A 209 1.38 12.37 9.18
C ARG A 209 2.85 12.03 9.31
N CYS A 210 3.43 11.48 8.25
CA CYS A 210 4.84 11.13 8.20
C CYS A 210 5.61 12.03 7.23
N SER A 211 6.66 12.71 7.71
CA SER A 211 7.45 13.61 6.85
C SER A 211 8.58 12.90 6.09
N GLU A 212 9.10 11.78 6.60
CA GLU A 212 10.23 11.07 6.00
C GLU A 212 9.86 9.66 5.59
N THR A 213 9.75 8.69 6.51
CA THR A 213 9.60 7.28 6.10
C THR A 213 8.56 6.52 6.91
N VAL A 214 7.93 5.52 6.28
CA VAL A 214 7.13 4.50 6.97
C VAL A 214 7.65 3.13 6.57
N GLN A 215 8.13 2.37 7.56
CA GLN A 215 8.67 1.04 7.35
C GLN A 215 7.79 0.01 8.07
N VAL A 216 7.26 -0.93 7.32
CA VAL A 216 6.53 -2.08 7.83
C VAL A 216 7.33 -3.32 7.48
N ASN A 217 7.94 -3.98 8.46
CA ASN A 217 8.80 -5.14 8.25
C ASN A 217 8.42 -6.29 9.19
N GLY A 218 7.81 -7.34 8.64
CA GLY A 218 7.38 -8.50 9.43
C GLY A 218 6.11 -8.23 10.24
N LEU A 219 5.18 -7.45 9.69
CA LEU A 219 3.85 -7.25 10.27
C LEU A 219 2.97 -8.48 9.99
N VAL A 220 2.38 -9.05 11.04
CA VAL A 220 1.46 -10.19 10.96
C VAL A 220 0.08 -9.74 11.45
N ILE A 221 -0.92 -9.81 10.58
CA ILE A 221 -2.29 -9.34 10.82
C ILE A 221 -3.30 -10.49 10.79
N PRO A 222 -4.48 -10.36 11.43
CA PRO A 222 -5.56 -11.34 11.25
C PRO A 222 -6.19 -11.24 9.85
N ALA A 223 -7.07 -12.19 9.52
CA ALA A 223 -7.95 -12.02 8.37
C ALA A 223 -8.91 -10.84 8.61
N GLY A 224 -8.88 -9.87 7.70
CA GLY A 224 -9.65 -8.64 7.78
C GLY A 224 -8.85 -7.46 7.20
N ASP A 225 -9.54 -6.34 6.98
CA ASP A 225 -8.92 -5.16 6.39
C ASP A 225 -8.14 -4.37 7.45
N SER A 226 -6.82 -4.51 7.45
CA SER A 226 -5.93 -3.57 8.15
C SER A 226 -5.86 -2.27 7.35
N THR A 227 -6.08 -1.13 7.99
CA THR A 227 -6.31 0.14 7.29
C THR A 227 -5.41 1.28 7.78
N ILE A 228 -4.91 2.06 6.81
CA ILE A 228 -4.23 3.35 7.02
C ILE A 228 -5.05 4.40 6.27
N SER A 229 -5.76 5.24 7.00
CA SER A 229 -6.79 6.14 6.47
C SER A 229 -6.48 7.61 6.71
N ASN A 230 -6.95 8.47 5.80
CA ASN A 230 -6.87 9.94 5.90
C ASN A 230 -5.45 10.44 6.22
N SER A 231 -4.44 9.78 5.65
CA SER A 231 -3.04 9.94 6.04
C SER A 231 -2.22 10.66 4.97
N THR A 232 -1.07 11.20 5.35
CA THR A 232 -0.12 11.83 4.42
C THR A 232 1.29 11.41 4.77
N VAL A 233 1.95 10.73 3.84
CA VAL A 233 3.34 10.26 3.96
C VAL A 233 4.16 10.91 2.86
N ARG A 234 5.07 11.82 3.23
CA ARG A 234 5.85 12.63 2.29
C ARG A 234 7.08 11.92 1.71
N GLY A 235 7.54 10.84 2.30
CA GLY A 235 8.58 10.00 1.69
C GLY A 235 8.13 8.55 1.52
N PRO A 236 9.07 7.58 1.47
CA PRO A 236 8.78 6.22 1.08
C PRO A 236 7.99 5.44 2.15
N VAL A 237 7.03 4.67 1.66
CA VAL A 237 6.36 3.60 2.40
C VAL A 237 6.92 2.27 1.89
N GLU A 238 7.57 1.54 2.77
CA GLU A 238 8.12 0.21 2.47
C GLU A 238 7.38 -0.85 3.27
N VAL A 239 6.71 -1.77 2.58
CA VAL A 239 6.01 -2.90 3.19
C VAL A 239 6.75 -4.18 2.84
N ARG A 240 7.37 -4.80 3.84
CA ARG A 240 8.14 -6.04 3.73
C ARG A 240 7.60 -7.11 4.66
N ASN A 241 7.55 -8.35 4.17
CA ASN A 241 7.16 -9.53 4.94
C ASN A 241 5.80 -9.37 5.66
N LEU A 242 4.80 -8.80 4.98
CA LEU A 242 3.42 -8.77 5.48
C LEU A 242 2.85 -10.20 5.45
N GLY A 243 2.38 -10.68 6.60
CA GLY A 243 1.88 -12.03 6.79
C GLY A 243 0.51 -12.09 7.49
N LEU A 244 -0.10 -13.27 7.46
CA LEU A 244 -1.35 -13.58 8.17
C LEU A 244 -1.12 -14.42 9.42
N CYS A 245 -1.94 -14.20 10.44
CA CYS A 245 -2.03 -15.06 11.61
C CYS A 245 -2.41 -16.51 11.22
N GLU A 246 -1.72 -17.50 11.80
CA GLU A 246 -1.93 -18.93 11.51
C GLU A 246 -3.37 -19.41 11.74
N SER A 247 -4.07 -18.85 12.73
CA SER A 247 -5.49 -19.15 13.00
C SER A 247 -6.42 -18.74 11.86
N ALA A 248 -6.04 -17.76 11.04
CA ALA A 248 -6.79 -17.36 9.85
C ALA A 248 -6.52 -18.28 8.66
N ARG A 249 -5.39 -19.00 8.64
CA ARG A 249 -5.01 -19.90 7.54
C ARG A 249 -5.88 -21.17 7.46
N SER A 250 -6.52 -21.57 8.56
CA SER A 250 -7.32 -22.80 8.61
C SER A 250 -8.77 -22.65 8.11
N GLY A 251 -9.25 -21.42 7.95
CA GLY A 251 -10.66 -21.14 7.61
C GLY A 251 -10.92 -20.55 6.22
N GLN A 252 -9.89 -20.15 5.48
CA GLN A 252 -10.02 -19.49 4.16
C GLN A 252 -9.40 -20.33 3.04
N SER A 253 -10.04 -20.34 1.87
CA SER A 253 -9.54 -21.08 0.70
C SER A 253 -8.30 -20.44 0.06
N ASP A 254 -7.97 -19.19 0.42
CA ASP A 254 -6.73 -18.50 0.06
C ASP A 254 -6.39 -17.47 1.15
N PRO A 255 -5.46 -17.77 2.09
CA PRO A 255 -5.07 -16.82 3.11
C PRO A 255 -4.16 -15.75 2.52
N THR A 256 -4.71 -14.56 2.28
CA THR A 256 -3.96 -13.37 1.84
C THR A 256 -3.97 -12.27 2.91
N ALA A 257 -2.79 -11.69 3.21
CA ALA A 257 -2.69 -10.55 4.12
C ALA A 257 -3.09 -9.25 3.41
N HIS A 258 -4.06 -8.51 3.93
CA HIS A 258 -4.56 -7.28 3.31
C HIS A 258 -4.20 -6.04 4.13
N LEU A 259 -3.42 -5.13 3.53
CA LEU A 259 -3.18 -3.79 4.06
C LEU A 259 -3.73 -2.75 3.09
N THR A 260 -4.60 -1.88 3.58
CA THR A 260 -5.39 -0.97 2.78
C THR A 260 -5.08 0.48 3.13
N PHE A 261 -4.70 1.28 2.14
CA PHE A 261 -4.59 2.73 2.25
C PHE A 261 -5.88 3.37 1.72
N HIS A 262 -6.52 4.19 2.55
CA HIS A 262 -7.80 4.83 2.22
C HIS A 262 -7.69 6.35 2.33
N ASN A 263 -7.96 7.09 1.26
CA ASN A 263 -7.78 8.56 1.22
C ASN A 263 -6.39 9.00 1.72
N THR A 264 -5.35 8.27 1.32
CA THR A 264 -3.99 8.50 1.77
C THR A 264 -3.09 8.94 0.63
N ASN A 265 -2.27 9.96 0.89
CA ASN A 265 -1.27 10.43 -0.06
C ASN A 265 0.11 9.94 0.33
N VAL A 266 0.81 9.27 -0.59
CA VAL A 266 2.13 8.68 -0.38
C VAL A 266 3.08 9.17 -1.47
N ALA A 267 4.34 9.44 -1.14
CA ALA A 267 5.34 9.80 -2.15
C ALA A 267 5.81 8.59 -2.97
N SER A 268 6.22 7.52 -2.32
CA SER A 268 6.54 6.26 -3.00
C SER A 268 6.09 5.07 -2.16
N LEU A 269 5.68 3.99 -2.84
CA LEU A 269 5.18 2.77 -2.19
C LEU A 269 5.87 1.56 -2.79
N SER A 270 6.45 0.72 -1.94
CA SER A 270 7.01 -0.58 -2.34
C SER A 270 6.47 -1.69 -1.46
N SER A 271 6.26 -2.86 -2.05
CA SER A 271 5.74 -4.04 -1.35
C SER A 271 6.55 -5.28 -1.69
N GLY A 272 6.86 -6.10 -0.69
CA GLY A 272 7.55 -7.37 -0.88
C GLY A 272 7.31 -8.36 0.24
N SER A 273 6.66 -9.48 -0.07
CA SER A 273 6.46 -10.56 0.90
C SER A 273 6.64 -11.91 0.22
N GLN A 274 7.19 -12.88 0.96
CA GLN A 274 7.18 -14.27 0.51
C GLN A 274 5.77 -14.86 0.57
N ASP A 275 5.01 -14.48 1.60
CA ASP A 275 3.61 -14.86 1.79
C ASP A 275 2.68 -14.03 0.88
N SER A 276 1.51 -14.62 0.56
CA SER A 276 0.46 -13.95 -0.21
C SER A 276 0.00 -12.68 0.51
N SER A 277 0.22 -11.53 -0.12
CA SER A 277 -0.10 -10.22 0.45
C SER A 277 -0.63 -9.27 -0.61
N VAL A 278 -1.57 -8.43 -0.21
CA VAL A 278 -2.21 -7.44 -1.08
C VAL A 278 -2.16 -6.09 -0.40
N ILE A 279 -1.61 -5.12 -1.12
CA ILE A 279 -1.64 -3.71 -0.74
C ILE A 279 -2.69 -2.99 -1.57
N SER A 280 -3.76 -2.54 -0.92
CA SER A 280 -4.88 -1.89 -1.60
C SER A 280 -4.80 -0.37 -1.48
N LEU A 281 -5.05 0.33 -2.58
CA LEU A 281 -5.17 1.79 -2.63
C LEU A 281 -6.61 2.14 -3.00
N TYR A 282 -7.34 2.73 -2.05
CA TYR A 282 -8.70 3.27 -2.27
C TYR A 282 -8.71 4.78 -2.07
N GLY A 283 -9.10 5.53 -3.11
CA GLY A 283 -9.08 7.00 -3.07
C GLY A 283 -7.71 7.59 -2.70
N SER A 284 -6.65 6.80 -2.90
CA SER A 284 -5.30 7.10 -2.43
C SER A 284 -4.40 7.44 -3.60
N SER A 285 -3.45 8.34 -3.37
CA SER A 285 -2.52 8.78 -4.41
C SER A 285 -1.08 8.40 -4.07
N VAL A 286 -0.37 7.84 -5.04
CA VAL A 286 1.09 7.68 -5.02
C VAL A 286 1.65 8.75 -5.95
N THR A 287 2.18 9.83 -5.38
CA THR A 287 2.57 11.02 -6.15
C THR A 287 3.88 10.84 -6.92
N GLY A 288 4.81 10.08 -6.36
CA GLY A 288 6.06 9.67 -6.99
C GLY A 288 5.93 8.30 -7.64
N THR A 289 6.59 7.29 -7.07
CA THR A 289 6.77 5.99 -7.73
C THR A 289 6.09 4.86 -6.96
N LEU A 290 5.26 4.08 -7.65
CA LEU A 290 4.81 2.77 -7.20
C LEU A 290 5.85 1.72 -7.62
N GLY A 291 6.60 1.21 -6.66
CA GLY A 291 7.62 0.17 -6.85
C GLY A 291 7.00 -1.17 -7.24
N LEU A 292 7.74 -2.01 -7.96
CA LEU A 292 7.23 -3.33 -8.35
C LEU A 292 7.00 -4.22 -7.13
N PRO A 293 5.86 -4.93 -7.05
CA PRO A 293 5.65 -5.84 -5.95
C PRO A 293 6.59 -7.05 -6.12
N SER A 294 7.26 -7.43 -5.05
CA SER A 294 8.19 -8.56 -5.03
C SER A 294 7.62 -9.77 -4.27
N GLY A 295 8.15 -10.96 -4.56
CA GLY A 295 7.63 -12.22 -4.03
C GLY A 295 6.19 -12.50 -4.49
N SER A 296 5.31 -12.77 -3.52
CA SER A 296 3.88 -13.07 -3.70
C SER A 296 2.99 -11.85 -3.42
N SER A 297 3.56 -10.66 -3.27
CA SER A 297 2.79 -9.42 -3.10
C SER A 297 2.09 -8.98 -4.38
N ARG A 298 0.93 -8.34 -4.25
CA ARG A 298 0.19 -7.68 -5.34
C ARG A 298 -0.39 -6.34 -4.87
N TYR A 299 -0.68 -5.46 -5.82
CA TYR A 299 -1.43 -4.23 -5.58
C TYR A 299 -2.90 -4.37 -5.98
N SER A 300 -3.79 -3.70 -5.26
CA SER A 300 -5.18 -3.50 -5.67
C SER A 300 -5.42 -1.99 -5.82
N LEU A 301 -5.82 -1.55 -7.01
CA LEU A 301 -6.02 -0.13 -7.32
C LEU A 301 -7.49 0.10 -7.69
N ASP A 302 -8.18 0.92 -6.91
CA ASP A 302 -9.55 1.32 -7.22
C ASP A 302 -9.61 2.42 -8.28
N GLU A 303 -10.81 2.74 -8.76
CA GLU A 303 -11.02 3.75 -9.80
C GLU A 303 -10.64 5.18 -9.37
N SER A 304 -10.66 5.45 -8.06
CA SER A 304 -10.34 6.77 -7.50
C SER A 304 -8.87 6.93 -7.09
N SER A 305 -8.08 5.87 -7.22
CA SER A 305 -6.63 5.90 -6.96
C SER A 305 -5.87 6.57 -8.09
N SER A 306 -4.70 7.12 -7.77
CA SER A 306 -3.80 7.71 -8.77
C SER A 306 -2.34 7.33 -8.49
N VAL A 307 -1.59 7.10 -9.57
CA VAL A 307 -0.18 6.70 -9.51
C VAL A 307 0.62 7.59 -10.46
N GLY A 308 1.58 8.35 -9.92
CA GLY A 308 2.40 9.30 -10.67
C GLY A 308 3.36 8.63 -11.65
N ASP A 309 4.07 7.59 -11.19
CA ASP A 309 4.91 6.71 -11.98
C ASP A 309 4.85 5.29 -11.43
N MET A 310 5.16 4.32 -12.28
CA MET A 310 5.35 2.93 -11.87
C MET A 310 6.77 2.50 -12.20
N GLU A 311 7.42 1.83 -11.26
CA GLU A 311 8.70 1.22 -11.51
C GLU A 311 8.55 0.07 -12.51
N LEU A 312 9.46 -0.03 -13.47
CA LEU A 312 9.48 -1.11 -14.46
C LEU A 312 10.74 -1.98 -14.37
N ALA A 313 11.71 -1.67 -13.50
CA ALA A 313 12.94 -2.45 -13.24
C ALA A 313 13.58 -3.15 -14.47
N GLY A 314 13.63 -2.48 -15.63
CA GLY A 314 14.19 -3.07 -16.86
C GLY A 314 13.34 -4.15 -17.54
N GLN A 315 12.07 -4.33 -17.16
CA GLN A 315 11.13 -5.25 -17.81
C GLN A 315 10.97 -4.90 -19.29
N VAL A 316 11.16 -5.87 -20.19
CA VAL A 316 11.01 -5.70 -21.64
C VAL A 316 9.78 -6.40 -22.17
N PHE A 317 8.78 -5.62 -22.61
CA PHE A 317 7.57 -6.15 -23.23
C PHE A 317 7.75 -6.25 -24.76
N ARG A 318 7.96 -7.47 -25.25
CA ARG A 318 8.06 -7.79 -26.69
C ARG A 318 6.71 -8.08 -27.33
N ASN A 319 5.71 -8.46 -26.53
CA ASN A 319 4.36 -8.75 -26.97
C ASN A 319 3.32 -8.51 -25.87
N GLY A 320 2.05 -8.43 -26.26
CA GLY A 320 0.94 -8.21 -25.33
C GLY A 320 0.73 -9.33 -24.29
N ARG A 321 1.23 -10.56 -24.52
CA ARG A 321 1.17 -11.63 -23.51
C ARG A 321 2.09 -11.30 -22.33
N GLN A 322 3.27 -10.74 -22.57
CA GLN A 322 4.19 -10.33 -21.50
C GLN A 322 3.63 -9.18 -20.68
N ILE A 323 2.95 -8.21 -21.31
CA ILE A 323 2.24 -7.13 -20.62
C ILE A 323 1.14 -7.71 -19.72
N THR A 324 0.35 -8.65 -20.26
CA THR A 324 -0.76 -9.27 -19.52
C THR A 324 -0.26 -10.06 -18.30
N LEU A 325 0.77 -10.90 -18.48
CA LEU A 325 1.40 -11.65 -17.39
C LEU A 325 2.00 -10.73 -16.31
N PHE A 326 2.60 -9.61 -16.73
CA PHE A 326 3.12 -8.62 -15.81
C PHE A 326 2.00 -7.97 -14.97
N LEU A 327 0.89 -7.61 -15.61
CA LEU A 327 -0.27 -7.02 -14.93
C LEU A 327 -0.92 -8.01 -13.95
N GLU A 328 -1.12 -9.27 -14.36
CA GLU A 328 -1.68 -10.34 -13.52
C GLU A 328 -0.76 -10.74 -12.36
N ARG A 329 0.55 -10.54 -12.52
CA ARG A 329 1.52 -10.73 -11.43
C ARG A 329 1.50 -9.57 -10.45
N SER A 330 1.39 -8.34 -10.95
CA SER A 330 1.59 -7.13 -10.14
C SER A 330 0.30 -6.65 -9.47
N PHE A 331 -0.86 -6.96 -10.05
CA PHE A 331 -2.16 -6.52 -9.57
C PHE A 331 -3.06 -7.71 -9.24
N THR A 332 -3.92 -7.55 -8.23
CA THR A 332 -4.98 -8.51 -7.94
C THR A 332 -6.00 -8.57 -9.06
N GLU A 333 -6.40 -7.40 -9.55
CA GLU A 333 -7.30 -7.23 -10.67
C GLU A 333 -6.78 -6.13 -11.59
N VAL A 334 -6.91 -6.32 -12.90
CA VAL A 334 -6.38 -5.36 -13.86
C VAL A 334 -7.43 -4.31 -14.20
N THR A 335 -7.43 -3.25 -13.40
CA THR A 335 -8.33 -2.09 -13.54
C THR A 335 -7.82 -1.11 -14.60
N ALA A 336 -8.67 -0.15 -14.99
CA ALA A 336 -8.28 0.93 -15.89
C ALA A 336 -7.12 1.77 -15.33
N VAL A 337 -7.11 1.99 -14.00
CA VAL A 337 -6.04 2.73 -13.30
C VAL A 337 -4.73 1.96 -13.34
N ALA A 338 -4.76 0.63 -13.14
CA ALA A 338 -3.57 -0.21 -13.27
C ALA A 338 -2.99 -0.16 -14.70
N LEU A 339 -3.84 -0.16 -15.73
CA LEU A 339 -3.37 -0.02 -17.12
C LEU A 339 -2.78 1.37 -17.38
N GLU A 340 -3.42 2.43 -16.90
CA GLU A 340 -2.97 3.80 -17.11
C GLU A 340 -1.64 4.09 -16.39
N SER A 341 -1.43 3.53 -15.19
CA SER A 341 -0.16 3.68 -14.46
C SER A 341 1.01 3.02 -15.19
N VAL A 342 0.80 1.85 -15.81
CA VAL A 342 1.83 1.24 -16.67
C VAL A 342 2.02 2.06 -17.95
N ARG A 343 0.94 2.58 -18.54
CA ARG A 343 1.00 3.39 -19.76
C ARG A 343 1.83 4.65 -19.53
N SER A 344 1.56 5.40 -18.46
CA SER A 344 2.27 6.63 -18.12
C SER A 344 3.76 6.36 -17.86
N ALA A 345 4.08 5.27 -17.15
CA ALA A 345 5.43 4.79 -16.92
C ALA A 345 6.20 4.47 -18.22
N LEU A 346 5.55 3.83 -19.20
CA LEU A 346 6.15 3.51 -20.50
C LEU A 346 6.35 4.76 -21.37
N VAL A 347 5.40 5.69 -21.35
CA VAL A 347 5.49 6.98 -22.07
C VAL A 347 6.68 7.79 -21.57
N ARG A 348 6.87 7.91 -20.24
CA ARG A 348 8.01 8.63 -19.64
C ARG A 348 9.37 8.06 -20.07
N ARG A 349 9.43 6.78 -20.42
CA ARG A 349 10.64 6.08 -20.86
C ARG A 349 10.77 6.01 -22.39
N ASN A 350 9.94 6.74 -23.15
CA ASN A 350 9.92 6.76 -24.62
C ASN A 350 9.70 5.38 -25.27
N ARG A 351 9.01 4.45 -24.61
CA ARG A 351 8.77 3.08 -25.10
C ARG A 351 7.51 3.00 -25.96
N ASN A 352 7.47 3.82 -27.01
CA ASN A 352 6.28 4.03 -27.85
C ASN A 352 5.65 2.74 -28.40
N ARG A 353 6.48 1.76 -28.78
CA ARG A 353 6.01 0.47 -29.27
C ARG A 353 5.17 -0.28 -28.24
N GLU A 354 5.53 -0.21 -26.97
CA GLU A 354 4.87 -0.94 -25.88
C GLU A 354 3.61 -0.21 -25.41
N VAL A 355 3.64 1.13 -25.42
CA VAL A 355 2.46 1.98 -25.19
C VAL A 355 1.34 1.64 -26.19
N ASP A 356 1.70 1.50 -27.47
CA ASP A 356 0.77 1.11 -28.53
C ASP A 356 0.16 -0.28 -28.29
N GLU A 357 0.94 -1.24 -27.79
CA GLU A 357 0.43 -2.57 -27.45
C GLU A 357 -0.49 -2.56 -26.22
N LEU A 358 -0.16 -1.76 -25.21
CA LEU A 358 -0.96 -1.62 -23.99
C LEU A 358 -2.30 -0.93 -24.28
N TYR A 359 -2.31 0.09 -25.13
CA TYR A 359 -3.54 0.73 -25.61
C TYR A 359 -4.47 -0.28 -26.30
N TYR A 360 -3.90 -1.14 -27.15
CA TYR A 360 -4.68 -2.19 -27.82
C TYR A 360 -5.27 -3.20 -26.82
N LEU A 361 -4.51 -3.61 -25.80
CA LEU A 361 -4.99 -4.51 -24.76
C LEU A 361 -6.10 -3.88 -23.91
N ALA A 362 -5.97 -2.61 -23.54
CA ALA A 362 -6.99 -1.86 -22.81
C ALA A 362 -8.32 -1.85 -23.59
N ARG A 363 -8.27 -1.50 -24.88
CA ARG A 363 -9.46 -1.50 -25.75
C ARG A 363 -10.06 -2.88 -25.97
N GLN A 364 -9.23 -3.93 -26.06
CA GLN A 364 -9.75 -5.31 -26.15
C GLN A 364 -10.50 -5.71 -24.88
N ARG A 365 -10.02 -5.30 -23.70
CA ARG A 365 -10.69 -5.58 -22.42
C ARG A 365 -11.99 -4.79 -22.26
N GLU A 366 -12.00 -3.50 -22.59
CA GLU A 366 -13.24 -2.70 -22.65
C GLU A 366 -14.28 -3.37 -23.57
N ALA A 367 -13.86 -3.86 -24.74
CA ALA A 367 -14.75 -4.55 -25.68
C ALA A 367 -15.27 -5.89 -25.14
N THR A 368 -14.52 -6.57 -24.25
CA THR A 368 -14.97 -7.81 -23.60
C THR A 368 -15.95 -7.57 -22.44
N ALA A 369 -15.91 -6.39 -21.82
CA ALA A 369 -16.83 -6.02 -20.74
C ALA A 369 -18.24 -5.66 -21.21
N LEU A 370 -18.43 -5.41 -22.52
CA LEU A 370 -19.74 -5.10 -23.11
C LEU A 370 -20.73 -6.29 -23.02
N PRO A 371 -22.07 -6.06 -23.10
CA PRO A 371 -23.06 -7.13 -23.23
C PRO A 371 -22.84 -8.00 -24.48
N PRO A 372 -23.19 -9.30 -24.50
CA PRO A 372 -22.77 -10.26 -25.53
C PRO A 372 -23.10 -9.87 -26.99
N LEU A 373 -24.29 -9.31 -27.24
CA LEU A 373 -24.67 -8.78 -28.56
C LEU A 373 -23.83 -7.56 -28.98
N ARG A 374 -23.48 -6.69 -28.02
CA ARG A 374 -22.57 -5.55 -28.22
C ARG A 374 -21.09 -5.96 -28.22
N ARG A 375 -20.70 -7.13 -27.69
CA ARG A 375 -19.32 -7.66 -27.79
C ARG A 375 -18.95 -8.02 -29.22
N VAL A 376 -19.87 -8.57 -30.01
CA VAL A 376 -19.59 -8.97 -31.40
C VAL A 376 -19.38 -7.72 -32.27
N ILE A 377 -20.30 -6.76 -32.15
CA ILE A 377 -20.22 -5.47 -32.86
C ILE A 377 -19.04 -4.64 -32.32
N GLY A 378 -18.84 -4.61 -31.01
CA GLY A 378 -17.74 -3.91 -30.34
C GLY A 378 -16.37 -4.50 -30.66
N ARG A 379 -16.19 -5.83 -30.73
CA ARG A 379 -14.96 -6.45 -31.24
C ARG A 379 -14.72 -6.12 -32.71
N GLY A 380 -15.77 -6.03 -33.53
CA GLY A 380 -15.68 -5.62 -34.93
C GLY A 380 -15.28 -4.15 -35.13
N ILE A 381 -15.83 -3.24 -34.31
CA ILE A 381 -15.64 -1.79 -34.47
C ILE A 381 -14.46 -1.26 -33.63
N LEU A 382 -14.37 -1.60 -32.34
CA LEU A 382 -13.27 -1.18 -31.45
C LEU A 382 -12.00 -2.02 -31.65
N GLY A 383 -12.13 -3.33 -31.89
CA GLY A 383 -10.99 -4.21 -32.21
C GLY A 383 -10.54 -4.15 -33.67
N GLY A 384 -11.46 -3.80 -34.58
CA GLY A 384 -11.19 -3.59 -36.01
C GLY A 384 -10.86 -2.14 -36.30
N VAL A 385 -11.86 -1.30 -36.56
CA VAL A 385 -11.71 0.06 -37.12
C VAL A 385 -10.82 0.99 -36.26
N LEU A 386 -10.94 0.95 -34.92
CA LEU A 386 -10.10 1.76 -34.02
C LEU A 386 -8.71 1.13 -33.74
N GLY A 387 -8.61 -0.19 -33.73
CA GLY A 387 -7.33 -0.92 -33.59
C GLY A 387 -6.44 -0.87 -34.85
N TRP A 388 -7.01 -0.50 -35.99
CA TRP A 388 -6.28 -0.32 -37.24
C TRP A 388 -5.23 0.79 -37.12
N GLY A 389 -5.44 1.86 -36.36
CA GLY A 389 -4.47 2.96 -36.20
C GLY A 389 -3.12 2.61 -35.57
N VAL A 390 -2.94 1.37 -35.09
CA VAL A 390 -1.77 0.91 -34.31
C VAL A 390 -1.02 -0.25 -34.97
N ARG A 391 -1.73 -1.17 -35.67
CA ARG A 391 -1.13 -2.35 -36.30
C ARG A 391 -1.57 -2.49 -37.76
N ALA A 392 -0.68 -2.17 -38.69
CA ALA A 392 -0.87 -2.33 -40.14
C ALA A 392 -1.27 -3.76 -40.58
N ARG A 393 -0.97 -4.78 -39.76
CA ARG A 393 -1.29 -6.19 -40.05
C ARG A 393 -2.80 -6.45 -40.16
N ASN A 394 -3.63 -5.75 -39.40
CA ASN A 394 -5.07 -5.95 -39.40
C ASN A 394 -5.75 -5.42 -40.68
N PRO A 395 -5.55 -4.15 -41.11
CA PRO A 395 -6.07 -3.67 -42.39
C PRO A 395 -5.45 -4.43 -43.58
N ALA A 396 -4.18 -4.84 -43.50
CA ALA A 396 -3.56 -5.69 -44.53
C ALA A 396 -4.22 -7.07 -44.64
N ARG A 397 -4.61 -7.70 -43.52
CA ARG A 397 -5.36 -8.96 -43.52
C ARG A 397 -6.76 -8.79 -44.10
N VAL A 398 -7.47 -7.71 -43.74
CA VAL A 398 -8.80 -7.41 -44.28
C VAL A 398 -8.73 -7.18 -45.79
N LEU A 399 -7.74 -6.42 -46.25
CA LEU A 399 -7.46 -6.23 -47.68
C LEU A 399 -7.16 -7.56 -48.37
N ALA A 400 -6.29 -8.40 -47.80
CA ALA A 400 -5.94 -9.70 -48.37
C ALA A 400 -7.14 -10.66 -48.45
N VAL A 401 -7.97 -10.71 -47.40
CA VAL A 401 -9.21 -11.50 -47.40
C VAL A 401 -10.21 -10.93 -48.42
N GLY A 402 -10.36 -9.62 -48.51
CA GLY A 402 -11.21 -8.95 -49.49
C GLY A 402 -10.80 -9.28 -50.92
N VAL A 403 -9.50 -9.17 -51.24
CA VAL A 403 -8.93 -9.57 -52.54
C VAL A 403 -9.20 -11.05 -52.81
N PHE A 404 -8.96 -11.92 -51.83
CA PHE A 404 -9.15 -13.35 -52.00
C PHE A 404 -10.61 -13.71 -52.27
N LEU A 405 -11.53 -13.16 -51.49
CA LEU A 405 -12.97 -13.41 -51.59
C LEU A 405 -13.53 -12.84 -52.91
N THR A 406 -13.04 -11.67 -53.33
CA THR A 406 -13.35 -11.09 -54.65
C THR A 406 -12.84 -11.97 -55.78
N GLY A 407 -11.63 -12.53 -55.68
CA GLY A 407 -11.08 -13.47 -56.65
C GLY A 407 -11.91 -14.75 -56.77
N VAL A 408 -12.33 -15.33 -55.63
CA VAL A 408 -13.22 -16.49 -55.60
C VAL A 408 -14.57 -16.18 -56.25
N VAL A 409 -15.18 -15.03 -55.93
CA VAL A 409 -16.46 -14.62 -56.53
C VAL A 409 -16.32 -14.39 -58.03
N LEU A 410 -15.25 -13.74 -58.50
CA LEU A 410 -14.99 -13.54 -59.93
C LEU A 410 -14.76 -14.87 -60.67
N HIS A 411 -14.09 -15.85 -60.04
CA HIS A 411 -13.91 -17.19 -60.59
C HIS A 411 -15.24 -17.94 -60.71
N LEU A 412 -16.05 -17.92 -59.66
CA LEU A 412 -17.37 -18.56 -59.63
C LEU A 412 -18.35 -17.91 -60.61
N ALA A 413 -18.31 -16.58 -60.73
CA ALA A 413 -19.13 -15.81 -61.68
C ALA A 413 -18.67 -15.99 -63.13
N GLY A 414 -17.53 -16.63 -63.39
CA GLY A 414 -17.00 -16.83 -64.74
C GLY A 414 -16.59 -15.53 -65.43
N ALA A 415 -16.31 -14.46 -64.69
CA ALA A 415 -16.07 -13.12 -65.22
C ALA A 415 -14.86 -13.02 -66.16
N VAL A 416 -13.98 -14.02 -66.15
CA VAL A 416 -12.76 -14.11 -66.98
C VAL A 416 -12.70 -15.45 -67.76
N ARG A 417 -13.83 -16.14 -67.90
CA ARG A 417 -13.91 -17.46 -68.57
C ARG A 417 -14.07 -17.28 -70.08
N GLU A 418 -13.10 -17.80 -70.84
CA GLU A 418 -13.24 -18.01 -72.29
C GLU A 418 -14.23 -19.17 -72.56
N PRO A 419 -15.06 -19.09 -73.62
CA PRO A 419 -16.02 -20.15 -73.94
C PRO A 419 -15.29 -21.48 -74.17
N GLY A 420 -15.64 -22.53 -73.41
CA GLY A 420 -15.08 -23.89 -73.53
C GLY A 420 -14.18 -24.37 -72.38
N ARG A 421 -13.87 -23.52 -71.38
CA ARG A 421 -13.03 -23.92 -70.22
C ARG A 421 -13.85 -24.18 -68.94
N GLY A 422 -13.54 -25.27 -68.24
CA GLY A 422 -14.27 -25.73 -67.05
C GLY A 422 -14.01 -24.93 -65.76
N LEU A 423 -14.74 -25.28 -64.70
CA LEU A 423 -14.63 -24.69 -63.34
C LEU A 423 -13.32 -24.99 -62.62
N SER A 424 -12.61 -26.05 -63.02
CA SER A 424 -11.37 -26.53 -62.42
C SER A 424 -10.09 -26.03 -63.11
N ASP A 425 -10.18 -25.13 -64.09
CA ASP A 425 -9.01 -24.62 -64.80
C ASP A 425 -8.22 -23.62 -63.91
N ALA A 426 -7.00 -24.02 -63.52
CA ALA A 426 -6.10 -23.25 -62.69
C ALA A 426 -5.69 -21.90 -63.33
N THR A 427 -5.66 -21.84 -64.66
CA THR A 427 -5.29 -20.60 -65.38
C THR A 427 -6.39 -19.55 -65.30
N VAL A 428 -7.66 -19.96 -65.33
CA VAL A 428 -8.83 -19.09 -65.17
C VAL A 428 -8.93 -18.58 -63.73
N ALA A 429 -8.69 -19.47 -62.76
CA ALA A 429 -8.58 -19.09 -61.35
C ALA A 429 -7.48 -18.04 -61.14
N GLY A 430 -6.28 -18.26 -61.70
CA GLY A 430 -5.19 -17.29 -61.63
C GLY A 430 -5.55 -15.92 -62.20
N LYS A 431 -6.17 -15.87 -63.40
CA LYS A 431 -6.64 -14.62 -64.03
C LYS A 431 -7.66 -13.87 -63.15
N SER A 432 -8.57 -14.59 -62.48
CA SER A 432 -9.57 -13.99 -61.59
C SER A 432 -8.97 -13.35 -60.34
N PHE A 433 -7.94 -13.98 -59.74
CA PHE A 433 -7.22 -13.40 -58.61
C PHE A 433 -6.36 -12.18 -59.01
N VAL A 434 -5.73 -12.23 -60.19
CA VAL A 434 -4.99 -11.08 -60.73
C VAL A 434 -5.93 -9.89 -60.97
N LEU A 435 -7.12 -10.15 -61.53
CA LEU A 435 -8.14 -9.12 -61.71
C LEU A 435 -8.64 -8.56 -60.36
N ALA A 436 -8.87 -9.41 -59.36
CA ALA A 436 -9.23 -8.98 -58.01
C ALA A 436 -8.15 -8.10 -57.38
N LEU A 437 -6.88 -8.50 -57.46
CA LEU A 437 -5.76 -7.72 -56.94
C LEU A 437 -5.68 -6.35 -57.63
N ALA A 438 -5.86 -6.33 -58.95
CA ALA A 438 -5.87 -5.12 -59.76
C ALA A 438 -6.96 -4.12 -59.36
N LEU A 439 -8.17 -4.61 -59.09
CA LEU A 439 -9.32 -3.77 -58.68
C LEU A 439 -9.09 -3.13 -57.31
N TRP A 440 -8.58 -3.91 -56.35
CA TRP A 440 -8.33 -3.45 -54.99
C TRP A 440 -7.07 -2.59 -54.87
N LEU A 441 -6.04 -2.80 -55.69
CA LEU A 441 -4.80 -2.00 -55.67
C LEU A 441 -4.79 -0.88 -56.71
N ASN A 442 -5.86 -0.73 -57.48
CA ASN A 442 -5.96 0.23 -58.57
C ASN A 442 -4.83 0.11 -59.61
N VAL A 443 -4.47 -1.13 -59.96
CA VAL A 443 -3.43 -1.43 -60.97
C VAL A 443 -4.11 -1.82 -62.28
N GLY A 444 -3.82 -1.11 -63.36
CA GLY A 444 -4.35 -1.45 -64.68
C GLY A 444 -3.73 -2.74 -65.21
N THR A 445 -4.54 -3.78 -65.40
CA THR A 445 -4.08 -5.06 -65.98
C THR A 445 -4.12 -5.09 -67.50
N GLY A 446 -4.68 -4.05 -68.14
CA GLY A 446 -4.86 -4.01 -69.59
C GLY A 446 -5.76 -5.12 -70.15
N MET A 447 -6.41 -5.92 -69.30
CA MET A 447 -7.34 -6.94 -69.74
C MET A 447 -8.60 -6.26 -70.29
N PRO A 448 -9.02 -6.57 -71.53
CA PRO A 448 -10.25 -6.04 -72.09
C PRO A 448 -11.42 -6.65 -71.30
N SER A 449 -11.93 -5.92 -70.31
CA SER A 449 -13.14 -6.35 -69.63
C SER A 449 -14.32 -6.05 -70.56
N GLU A 450 -14.83 -7.08 -71.23
CA GLU A 450 -16.13 -7.04 -71.94
C GLU A 450 -17.31 -6.72 -71.01
N LEU A 451 -17.05 -6.61 -69.71
CA LEU A 451 -17.94 -6.16 -68.66
C LEU A 451 -18.25 -4.65 -68.78
N LYS A 452 -18.90 -4.20 -69.85
CA LYS A 452 -19.30 -2.78 -70.06
C LYS A 452 -20.61 -2.40 -69.36
N THR A 453 -21.00 -3.08 -68.30
CA THR A 453 -22.26 -2.81 -67.59
C THR A 453 -22.06 -1.74 -66.52
N ALA A 454 -23.05 -0.87 -66.32
CA ALA A 454 -23.02 0.14 -65.26
C ALA A 454 -22.83 -0.47 -63.86
N GLY A 455 -23.37 -1.68 -63.64
CA GLY A 455 -23.14 -2.45 -62.41
C GLY A 455 -21.69 -2.86 -62.21
N TRP A 456 -20.95 -3.18 -63.29
CA TRP A 456 -19.53 -3.48 -63.17
C TRP A 456 -18.69 -2.25 -62.86
N SER A 457 -18.97 -1.14 -63.54
CA SER A 457 -18.30 0.14 -63.24
C SER A 457 -18.52 0.56 -61.80
N ALA A 458 -19.74 0.43 -61.26
CA ALA A 458 -20.03 0.74 -59.86
C ALA A 458 -19.26 -0.16 -58.87
N LEU A 459 -19.19 -1.47 -59.13
CA LEU A 459 -18.42 -2.41 -58.31
C LEU A 459 -16.91 -2.11 -58.36
N ALA A 460 -16.37 -1.86 -59.55
CA ALA A 460 -14.97 -1.48 -59.72
C ALA A 460 -14.63 -0.22 -58.93
N VAL A 461 -15.43 0.84 -59.06
CA VAL A 461 -15.27 2.08 -58.27
C VAL A 461 -15.32 1.79 -56.77
N SER A 462 -16.26 0.96 -56.31
CA SER A 462 -16.38 0.64 -54.88
C SER A 462 -15.16 -0.11 -54.32
N PHE A 463 -14.64 -1.10 -55.05
CA PHE A 463 -13.45 -1.84 -54.64
C PHE A 463 -12.19 -0.99 -54.70
N THR A 464 -12.07 -0.12 -55.70
CA THR A 464 -10.97 0.83 -55.81
C THR A 464 -10.98 1.84 -54.65
N VAL A 465 -12.15 2.41 -54.33
CA VAL A 465 -12.27 3.35 -53.18
C VAL A 465 -11.96 2.64 -51.86
N ALA A 466 -12.51 1.44 -51.64
CA ALA A 466 -12.21 0.66 -50.44
C ALA A 466 -10.72 0.30 -50.35
N GLY A 467 -10.13 -0.14 -51.46
CA GLY A 467 -8.71 -0.48 -51.56
C GLY A 467 -7.79 0.70 -51.32
N MET A 468 -8.11 1.87 -51.87
CA MET A 468 -7.41 3.13 -51.57
C MET A 468 -7.50 3.46 -50.08
N LEU A 469 -8.68 3.38 -49.47
CA LEU A 469 -8.84 3.64 -48.03
C LEU A 469 -7.96 2.71 -47.18
N PHE A 470 -7.96 1.40 -47.47
CA PHE A 470 -7.12 0.43 -46.74
C PHE A 470 -5.63 0.68 -46.95
N THR A 471 -5.20 0.92 -48.19
CA THR A 471 -3.80 1.16 -48.52
C THR A 471 -3.28 2.46 -47.90
N THR A 472 -4.04 3.57 -47.99
CA THR A 472 -3.70 4.84 -47.33
C THR A 472 -3.58 4.66 -45.83
N LEU A 473 -4.49 3.90 -45.21
CA LEU A 473 -4.44 3.63 -43.78
C LEU A 473 -3.22 2.79 -43.40
N ILE A 474 -2.90 1.72 -44.15
CA ILE A 474 -1.70 0.89 -43.95
C ILE A 474 -0.43 1.75 -44.05
N VAL A 475 -0.30 2.53 -45.13
CA VAL A 475 0.87 3.40 -45.36
C VAL A 475 0.98 4.46 -44.27
N GLY A 476 -0.11 5.11 -43.89
CA GLY A 476 -0.13 6.10 -42.81
C GLY A 476 0.36 5.53 -41.47
N ILE A 477 -0.01 4.30 -41.13
CA ILE A 477 0.49 3.61 -39.92
C ILE A 477 1.98 3.30 -40.04
N VAL A 478 2.42 2.82 -41.21
CA VAL A 478 3.83 2.49 -41.45
C VAL A 478 4.69 3.76 -41.36
N ILE A 479 4.27 4.85 -41.97
CA ILE A 479 4.95 6.15 -41.88
C ILE A 479 5.01 6.62 -40.41
N ARG A 480 3.90 6.57 -39.67
CA ARG A 480 3.89 6.94 -38.25
C ARG A 480 4.86 6.09 -37.42
N LYS A 481 5.05 4.81 -37.76
CA LYS A 481 6.01 3.90 -37.12
C LYS A 481 7.46 4.09 -37.56
N LEU A 482 7.70 4.68 -38.73
CA LEU A 482 9.04 4.98 -39.23
C LEU A 482 9.53 6.34 -38.73
N VAL A 483 8.61 7.30 -38.52
CA VAL A 483 8.92 8.65 -38.04
C VAL A 483 9.12 8.68 -36.51
N ARG A 484 8.45 7.80 -35.79
CA ARG A 484 8.65 7.58 -34.34
C ARG A 484 9.73 6.56 -34.10
#